data_AF-A0A8T3RCS1-F1
#
_entry.id   AF-A0A8T3RCS1-F1
#
_cell.length_a   1.000
_cell.length_b   1.000
_cell.length_c   1.000
_cell.angle_alpha   90.00
_cell.angle_beta   90.00
_cell.angle_gamma   90.00
#
_symmetry.space_group_name_H-M   'P 1'
#
loop_
_entity.id
_entity.type
_entity.pdbx_description
1 polymer ?
#
loop_
_entity_poly.entity_id
_entity_poly.type
_entity_poly.pdbx_seq_one_letter_code
_entity_poly.pdbx_strand_id
1 'polypeptide(L)'
;MGHPSLGLPPADRTAGHPRAAARLRAERLRLAPLALEASVRLSPGFSERHSEVEMRRLLRDLDRHIEQLARALETGDDGFVTNYGEWLVPVYRRRGIPMRDFIVLLGGLRDAVLTVLPGEDVTVTKQLIERWAGRLKHHGRLPGDHEGNRIVRFFWKGAGFADDSAV
;
A
#
# COMPACT_ATOMS: atom_id res chain seq x y z
N MET A 1 10.60 3.32 31.20
CA MET A 1 10.75 3.69 29.77
C MET A 1 11.69 2.68 29.14
N GLY A 2 11.18 1.81 28.26
CA GLY A 2 11.96 0.73 27.63
C GLY A 2 12.74 1.23 26.41
N HIS A 3 14.00 0.82 26.31
CA HIS A 3 14.98 1.25 25.29
C HIS A 3 14.59 0.72 23.88
N PRO A 4 14.83 1.47 22.78
CA PRO A 4 14.30 1.16 21.44
C PRO A 4 15.16 0.15 20.65
N SER A 5 15.57 -0.93 21.31
CA SER A 5 16.17 -2.11 20.67
C SER A 5 15.97 -3.30 21.61
N LEU A 6 15.01 -4.18 21.30
CA LEU A 6 14.74 -5.42 22.06
C LEU A 6 15.87 -6.47 22.01
N GLY A 7 17.11 -6.06 21.72
CA GLY A 7 18.27 -6.96 21.64
C GLY A 7 18.19 -8.02 20.53
N LEU A 8 17.20 -7.92 19.62
CA LEU A 8 17.07 -8.86 18.52
C LEU A 8 18.18 -8.60 17.49
N PRO A 9 18.84 -9.65 16.99
CA PRO A 9 19.82 -9.51 15.93
C PRO A 9 19.16 -8.91 14.67
N PRO A 10 19.91 -8.17 13.84
CA PRO A 10 19.39 -7.65 12.58
C PRO A 10 18.87 -8.80 11.71
N ALA A 11 17.82 -8.53 10.92
CA ALA A 11 17.22 -9.53 10.05
C ALA A 11 18.26 -10.15 9.10
N ASP A 12 18.29 -11.47 9.05
CA ASP A 12 19.16 -12.23 8.16
C ASP A 12 18.68 -12.06 6.71
N ARG A 13 19.54 -11.46 5.87
CA ARG A 13 19.24 -11.19 4.46
C ARG A 13 19.31 -12.42 3.56
N THR A 14 19.64 -13.58 4.11
CA THR A 14 19.72 -14.84 3.38
C THR A 14 18.67 -15.86 3.79
N ALA A 15 17.88 -15.55 4.82
CA ALA A 15 16.88 -16.45 5.38
C ALA A 15 15.66 -16.66 4.48
N GLY A 16 15.38 -15.75 3.55
CA GLY A 16 14.28 -15.85 2.59
C GLY A 16 14.74 -16.21 1.18
N HIS A 17 14.30 -15.40 0.22
CA HIS A 17 14.53 -15.57 -1.22
C HIS A 17 15.38 -14.39 -1.76
N PRO A 18 16.68 -14.30 -1.41
CA PRO A 18 17.53 -13.16 -1.76
C PRO A 18 17.69 -12.96 -3.27
N ARG A 19 17.68 -14.03 -4.07
CA ARG A 19 17.74 -13.93 -5.54
C ARG A 19 16.47 -13.29 -6.13
N ALA A 20 15.30 -13.66 -5.62
CA ALA A 20 14.04 -13.08 -6.04
C ALA A 20 13.94 -11.60 -5.62
N ALA A 21 14.38 -11.27 -4.41
CA ALA A 21 14.48 -9.90 -3.94
C ALA A 21 15.41 -9.04 -4.82
N ALA A 22 16.59 -9.56 -5.18
CA ALA A 22 17.51 -8.89 -6.11
C ALA A 22 16.85 -8.66 -7.48
N ARG A 23 16.08 -9.62 -7.98
CA ARG A 23 15.33 -9.49 -9.24
C ARG A 23 14.25 -8.43 -9.17
N LEU A 24 13.47 -8.35 -8.09
CA LEU A 24 12.49 -7.27 -7.87
C LEU A 24 13.15 -5.90 -7.90
N ARG A 25 14.32 -5.75 -7.25
CA ARG A 25 15.07 -4.49 -7.24
C ARG A 25 15.62 -4.13 -8.63
N ALA A 26 16.14 -5.11 -9.37
CA ALA A 26 16.65 -4.93 -10.72
C ALA A 26 15.54 -4.49 -11.70
N GLU A 27 14.36 -5.07 -11.57
CA GLU A 27 13.22 -4.84 -12.48
C GLU A 27 12.30 -3.69 -12.02
N ARG A 28 12.64 -2.96 -10.95
CA ARG A 28 11.70 -2.01 -10.31
C ARG A 28 11.14 -0.96 -11.29
N LEU A 29 11.97 -0.45 -12.19
CA LEU A 29 11.62 0.63 -13.11
C LEU A 29 10.59 0.17 -14.13
N ARG A 30 10.59 -1.13 -14.44
CA ARG A 30 9.61 -1.80 -15.29
C ARG A 30 8.38 -2.23 -14.49
N LEU A 31 8.56 -2.70 -13.25
CA LEU A 31 7.48 -3.18 -12.40
C LEU A 31 6.51 -2.08 -11.97
N ALA A 32 6.99 -0.90 -11.61
CA ALA A 32 6.12 0.17 -11.10
C ALA A 32 5.05 0.60 -12.13
N PRO A 33 5.40 0.89 -13.40
CA PRO A 33 4.41 1.19 -14.43
C PRO A 33 3.43 0.04 -14.66
N LEU A 34 3.92 -1.21 -14.76
CA LEU A 34 3.07 -2.39 -14.96
C LEU A 34 2.09 -2.60 -13.81
N ALA A 35 2.53 -2.36 -12.58
CA ALA A 35 1.68 -2.44 -11.39
C ALA A 35 0.57 -1.38 -11.43
N LEU A 36 0.90 -0.14 -11.80
CA LEU A 36 -0.10 0.93 -11.92
C LEU A 36 -1.12 0.65 -13.03
N GLU A 37 -0.68 0.17 -14.19
CA GLU A 37 -1.56 -0.25 -15.28
C GLU A 37 -2.48 -1.41 -14.85
N ALA A 38 -1.94 -2.38 -14.11
CA ALA A 38 -2.73 -3.48 -13.56
C ALA A 38 -3.77 -2.98 -12.56
N SER A 39 -3.44 -2.01 -11.71
CA SER A 39 -4.40 -1.39 -10.79
C SER A 39 -5.56 -0.70 -11.50
N VAL A 40 -5.28 0.01 -12.61
CA VAL A 40 -6.33 0.63 -13.44
C VAL A 40 -7.24 -0.45 -14.04
N ARG A 41 -6.69 -1.58 -14.48
CA ARG A 41 -7.50 -2.71 -14.98
C ARG A 41 -8.33 -3.37 -13.87
N LEU A 42 -7.78 -3.48 -12.66
CA LEU A 42 -8.45 -4.13 -11.52
C LEU A 42 -9.61 -3.30 -10.95
N SER A 43 -9.55 -1.98 -11.06
CA SER A 43 -10.63 -1.10 -10.62
C SER A 43 -11.01 -0.12 -11.73
N PRO A 44 -12.10 -0.40 -12.47
CA PRO A 44 -12.72 0.61 -13.32
C PRO A 44 -12.97 1.91 -12.53
N GLY A 45 -12.70 3.06 -13.13
CA GLY A 45 -12.81 4.36 -12.45
C GLY A 45 -11.55 4.79 -11.67
N PHE A 46 -10.49 3.97 -11.58
CA PHE A 46 -9.30 4.31 -10.78
C PHE A 46 -8.57 5.54 -11.33
N SER A 47 -8.42 5.63 -12.65
CA SER A 47 -7.85 6.79 -13.34
C SER A 47 -8.69 8.06 -13.20
N GLU A 48 -10.00 7.90 -13.02
CA GLU A 48 -10.96 9.00 -12.91
C GLU A 48 -11.04 9.54 -11.47
N ARG A 49 -10.74 8.70 -10.46
CA ARG A 49 -10.67 9.09 -9.04
C ARG A 49 -9.38 9.84 -8.68
N HIS A 50 -8.34 9.72 -9.49
CA HIS A 50 -7.03 10.30 -9.21
C HIS A 50 -6.59 11.24 -10.32
N SER A 51 -6.20 12.46 -9.95
CA SER A 51 -5.56 13.41 -10.85
C SER A 51 -4.24 12.85 -11.42
N GLU A 52 -3.78 13.42 -12.53
CA GLU A 52 -2.48 13.05 -13.13
C GLU A 52 -1.30 13.23 -12.14
N VAL A 53 -1.36 14.24 -11.28
CA VAL A 53 -0.37 14.48 -10.23
C VAL A 53 -0.39 13.36 -9.18
N GLU A 54 -1.57 12.91 -8.78
CA GLU A 54 -1.71 11.78 -7.85
C GLU A 54 -1.26 10.48 -8.48
N MET A 55 -1.60 10.23 -9.74
CA MET A 55 -1.11 9.05 -10.48
C MET A 55 0.41 9.01 -10.54
N ARG A 56 1.08 10.14 -10.80
CA ARG A 56 2.55 10.24 -10.74
C ARG A 56 3.10 9.98 -9.34
N ARG A 57 2.41 10.42 -8.29
CA ARG A 57 2.82 10.15 -6.90
C ARG A 57 2.66 8.68 -6.56
N LEU A 58 1.56 8.04 -6.93
CA LEU A 58 1.33 6.60 -6.76
C LEU A 58 2.40 5.77 -7.49
N LEU A 59 2.76 6.18 -8.71
CA LEU A 59 3.87 5.56 -9.45
C LEU A 59 5.20 5.68 -8.69
N ARG A 60 5.48 6.83 -8.09
CA ARG A 60 6.69 7.04 -7.29
C ARG A 60 6.65 6.23 -5.99
N ASP A 61 5.50 6.12 -5.33
CA ASP A 61 5.36 5.35 -4.10
C ASP A 61 5.60 3.84 -4.37
N LEU A 62 5.20 3.34 -5.54
CA LEU A 62 5.42 1.94 -5.94
C LEU A 62 6.90 1.53 -5.92
N ASP A 63 7.84 2.43 -6.22
CA ASP A 63 9.28 2.16 -6.08
C ASP A 63 9.62 1.75 -4.62
N ARG A 64 9.14 2.52 -3.66
CA ARG A 64 9.36 2.23 -2.24
C ARG A 64 8.64 0.94 -1.80
N HIS A 65 7.45 0.68 -2.33
CA HIS A 65 6.68 -0.54 -2.06
C HIS A 65 7.40 -1.78 -2.56
N ILE A 66 7.98 -1.73 -3.77
CA ILE A 66 8.81 -2.79 -4.33
C ILE A 66 10.04 -3.05 -3.46
N GLU A 67 10.70 -2.01 -2.97
CA GLU A 67 11.84 -2.16 -2.06
C GLU A 67 11.45 -2.82 -0.73
N GLN A 68 10.30 -2.47 -0.14
CA GLN A 68 9.84 -3.15 1.09
C GLN A 68 9.46 -4.60 0.84
N LEU A 69 8.81 -4.88 -0.30
CA LEU A 69 8.52 -6.25 -0.73
C LEU A 69 9.80 -7.06 -0.94
N ALA A 70 10.83 -6.47 -1.55
CA ALA A 70 12.13 -7.10 -1.72
C ALA A 70 12.80 -7.40 -0.38
N ARG A 71 12.73 -6.50 0.60
CA ARG A 71 13.25 -6.76 1.97
C ARG A 71 12.50 -7.89 2.66
N ALA A 72 11.17 -7.89 2.59
CA ALA A 72 10.36 -8.96 3.16
C ALA A 72 10.71 -10.31 2.52
N LEU A 73 10.89 -10.32 1.21
CA LEU A 73 11.24 -11.52 0.46
C LEU A 73 12.67 -11.99 0.78
N GLU A 74 13.63 -11.08 0.86
CA GLU A 74 15.05 -11.34 1.18
C GLU A 74 15.23 -11.95 2.57
N THR A 75 14.46 -11.45 3.56
CA THR A 75 14.60 -11.82 4.97
C THR A 75 13.60 -12.86 5.45
N GLY A 76 12.54 -13.13 4.67
CA GLY A 76 11.40 -13.93 5.11
C GLY A 76 10.50 -13.23 6.14
N ASP A 77 10.77 -11.97 6.48
CA ASP A 77 10.04 -11.19 7.48
C ASP A 77 8.97 -10.31 6.82
N ASP A 78 7.70 -10.66 7.01
CA ASP A 78 6.57 -9.87 6.49
C ASP A 78 6.38 -8.53 7.21
N GLY A 79 7.08 -8.29 8.32
CA GLY A 79 7.14 -7.03 9.03
C GLY A 79 7.55 -5.86 8.15
N PHE A 80 8.42 -6.09 7.15
CA PHE A 80 8.84 -5.06 6.20
C PHE A 80 7.70 -4.51 5.35
N VAL A 81 6.65 -5.30 5.06
CA VAL A 81 5.48 -4.83 4.32
C VAL A 81 4.31 -4.48 5.24
N THR A 82 4.09 -5.24 6.31
CA THR A 82 2.95 -5.01 7.21
C THR A 82 3.14 -3.78 8.10
N ASN A 83 4.30 -3.61 8.76
CA ASN A 83 4.57 -2.43 9.60
C ASN A 83 4.72 -1.17 8.76
N TYR A 84 5.35 -1.29 7.58
CA TYR A 84 5.42 -0.20 6.62
C TYR A 84 4.03 0.23 6.13
N GLY A 85 3.17 -0.73 5.82
CA GLY A 85 1.77 -0.49 5.45
C GLY A 85 1.00 0.29 6.50
N GLU A 86 1.12 -0.09 7.76
CA GLU A 86 0.53 0.63 8.91
C GLU A 86 0.99 2.09 8.98
N TRP A 87 2.29 2.33 8.79
CA TRP A 87 2.85 3.68 8.80
C TRP A 87 2.34 4.56 7.64
N LEU A 88 2.02 3.95 6.49
CA LEU A 88 1.50 4.67 5.33
C LEU A 88 0.04 5.09 5.45
N VAL A 89 -0.76 4.46 6.32
CA VAL A 89 -2.19 4.78 6.50
C VAL A 89 -2.42 6.28 6.71
N PRO A 90 -1.80 6.96 7.70
CA PRO A 90 -1.98 8.40 7.88
C PRO A 90 -1.46 9.23 6.70
N VAL A 91 -0.45 8.76 5.98
CA VAL A 91 0.12 9.46 4.81
C VAL A 91 -0.88 9.47 3.66
N TYR A 92 -1.43 8.32 3.31
CA TYR A 92 -2.41 8.19 2.23
C TYR A 92 -3.71 8.89 2.56
N ARG A 93 -4.18 8.82 3.82
CA ARG A 93 -5.35 9.57 4.28
C ARG A 93 -5.16 11.08 4.16
N ARG A 94 -3.99 11.61 4.54
CA ARG A 94 -3.68 13.04 4.37
C ARG A 94 -3.68 13.47 2.90
N ARG A 95 -3.36 12.55 1.99
CA ARG A 95 -3.41 12.75 0.54
C ARG A 95 -4.82 12.57 -0.04
N GLY A 96 -5.83 12.23 0.77
CA GLY A 96 -7.18 11.96 0.30
C GLY A 96 -7.33 10.64 -0.47
N ILE A 97 -6.36 9.73 -0.36
CA ILE A 97 -6.37 8.45 -1.08
C ILE A 97 -7.04 7.39 -0.19
N PRO A 98 -8.16 6.78 -0.63
CA PRO A 98 -8.84 5.74 0.14
C PRO A 98 -7.96 4.51 0.36
N MET A 99 -8.10 3.84 1.51
CA MET A 99 -7.35 2.60 1.77
C MET A 99 -7.71 1.49 0.77
N ARG A 100 -8.95 1.52 0.26
CA ARG A 100 -9.40 0.62 -0.80
C ARG A 100 -8.57 0.79 -2.08
N ASP A 101 -8.25 2.02 -2.47
CA ASP A 101 -7.42 2.28 -3.66
C ASP A 101 -5.96 1.88 -3.43
N PHE A 102 -5.46 2.01 -2.20
CA PHE A 102 -4.14 1.47 -1.86
C PHE A 102 -4.12 -0.08 -1.95
N ILE A 103 -5.17 -0.76 -1.50
CA ILE A 103 -5.29 -2.22 -1.67
C ILE A 103 -5.36 -2.61 -3.15
N VAL A 104 -6.04 -1.83 -3.99
CA VAL A 104 -6.04 -2.02 -5.46
C VAL A 104 -4.63 -1.84 -6.04
N LEU A 105 -3.86 -0.88 -5.53
CA LEU A 105 -2.45 -0.69 -5.90
C LEU A 105 -1.61 -1.94 -5.61
N LEU A 106 -1.80 -2.54 -4.43
CA LEU A 106 -1.16 -3.79 -4.05
C LEU A 106 -1.61 -4.97 -4.94
N GLY A 107 -2.89 -5.03 -5.31
CA GLY A 107 -3.40 -6.00 -6.28
C GLY A 107 -2.74 -5.87 -7.65
N GLY A 108 -2.52 -4.64 -8.12
CA GLY A 108 -1.80 -4.39 -9.38
C GLY A 108 -0.34 -4.85 -9.30
N LEU A 109 0.33 -4.57 -8.18
CA LEU A 109 1.69 -5.07 -7.93
C LEU A 109 1.74 -6.60 -7.92
N ARG A 110 0.76 -7.27 -7.30
CA ARG A 110 0.62 -8.73 -7.27
C ARG A 110 0.52 -9.34 -8.67
N ASP A 111 -0.16 -8.67 -9.59
CA ASP A 111 -0.29 -9.13 -10.96
C ASP A 111 0.97 -8.81 -11.78
N ALA A 112 1.62 -7.67 -11.54
CA ALA A 112 2.85 -7.27 -12.22
C ALA A 112 4.05 -8.18 -11.89
N VAL A 113 4.17 -8.68 -10.66
CA VAL A 113 5.28 -9.57 -10.27
C VAL A 113 5.30 -10.90 -11.05
N LEU A 114 4.17 -11.32 -11.62
CA LEU A 114 4.08 -12.49 -12.51
C LEU A 114 4.95 -12.35 -13.76
N THR A 115 5.25 -11.12 -14.17
CA THR A 115 6.02 -10.84 -15.38
C THR A 115 7.53 -10.94 -15.17
N VAL A 116 7.98 -10.99 -13.91
CA VAL A 116 9.42 -10.95 -13.59
C VAL A 116 9.88 -12.07 -12.67
N LEU A 117 9.02 -12.66 -11.83
CA LEU A 117 9.39 -13.77 -10.96
C LEU A 117 8.91 -15.11 -11.55
N PRO A 118 9.67 -16.20 -11.41
CA PRO A 118 9.22 -17.54 -11.78
C PRO A 118 8.69 -18.34 -10.58
N GLY A 119 7.81 -19.30 -10.86
CA GLY A 119 7.53 -20.46 -9.99
C GLY A 119 7.17 -20.11 -8.53
N GLU A 120 7.92 -20.68 -7.59
CA GLU A 120 7.68 -20.55 -6.16
C GLU A 120 7.85 -19.11 -5.64
N ASP A 121 8.79 -18.35 -6.22
CA ASP A 121 9.04 -16.96 -5.81
C ASP A 121 7.82 -16.07 -6.05
N VAL A 122 7.04 -16.35 -7.10
CA VAL A 122 5.75 -15.70 -7.34
C VAL A 122 4.78 -16.01 -6.21
N THR A 123 4.66 -17.27 -5.82
CA THR A 123 3.71 -17.71 -4.80
C THR A 123 4.01 -17.05 -3.45
N VAL A 124 5.28 -17.04 -3.04
CA VAL A 124 5.71 -16.39 -1.79
C VAL A 124 5.48 -14.89 -1.86
N THR A 125 5.85 -14.24 -2.96
CA THR A 125 5.65 -12.80 -3.15
C THR A 125 4.17 -12.43 -3.10
N LYS A 126 3.29 -13.22 -3.74
CA LYS A 126 1.83 -13.04 -3.66
C LYS A 126 1.33 -13.13 -2.23
N GLN A 127 1.79 -14.12 -1.45
CA GLN A 127 1.39 -14.27 -0.05
C GLN A 127 1.79 -13.05 0.79
N LEU A 128 2.99 -12.50 0.60
CA LEU A 128 3.42 -11.27 1.28
C LEU A 128 2.52 -10.08 0.94
N ILE A 129 2.17 -9.91 -0.33
CA ILE A 129 1.26 -8.84 -0.77
C ILE A 129 -0.15 -9.04 -0.18
N GLU A 130 -0.67 -10.27 -0.14
CA GLU A 130 -1.97 -10.55 0.45
C GLU A 130 -1.99 -10.34 1.97
N ARG A 131 -0.90 -10.65 2.68
CA ARG A 131 -0.76 -10.30 4.11
C ARG A 131 -0.77 -8.79 4.33
N TRP A 132 -0.04 -8.05 3.49
CA TRP A 132 -0.04 -6.60 3.52
C TRP A 132 -1.44 -6.02 3.25
N ALA A 133 -2.10 -6.45 2.18
CA ALA A 133 -3.47 -6.05 1.86
C ALA A 133 -4.45 -6.44 2.98
N GLY A 134 -4.32 -7.64 3.54
CA GLY A 134 -5.10 -8.13 4.68
C GLY A 134 -4.98 -7.21 5.89
N ARG A 135 -3.76 -6.75 6.20
CA ARG A 135 -3.52 -5.77 7.27
C ARG A 135 -4.23 -4.44 7.00
N LEU A 136 -4.15 -3.92 5.78
CA LEU A 136 -4.79 -2.66 5.39
C LEU A 136 -6.32 -2.70 5.38
N LYS A 137 -6.94 -3.87 5.19
CA LYS A 137 -8.42 -4.01 5.22
C LYS A 137 -9.02 -3.56 6.55
N HIS A 138 -8.29 -3.67 7.66
CA HIS A 138 -8.75 -3.19 8.96
C HIS A 138 -8.85 -1.65 9.05
N HIS A 139 -8.16 -0.93 8.16
CA HIS A 139 -8.16 0.53 8.10
C HIS A 139 -9.25 1.13 7.21
N GLY A 140 -9.97 0.32 6.43
CA GLY A 140 -11.04 0.75 5.54
C GLY A 140 -12.38 1.08 6.22
N ARG A 141 -12.41 1.21 7.56
CA ARG A 141 -13.63 1.36 8.37
C ARG A 141 -13.86 2.76 8.95
N LEU A 142 -13.10 3.78 8.53
CA LEU A 142 -13.31 5.15 8.99
C LEU A 142 -14.23 5.95 8.05
N PRO A 143 -15.01 6.92 8.57
CA PRO A 143 -15.92 7.72 7.76
C PRO A 143 -15.15 8.49 6.68
N GLY A 144 -15.30 8.05 5.43
CA GLY A 144 -14.56 8.56 4.27
C GLY A 144 -14.25 7.47 3.24
N ASP A 145 -14.07 6.21 3.67
CA ASP A 145 -13.74 5.07 2.80
C ASP A 145 -14.97 4.36 2.20
N HIS A 146 -16.18 4.72 2.62
CA HIS A 146 -17.41 4.36 1.92
C HIS A 146 -17.69 5.39 0.83
N GLU A 147 -18.24 4.96 -0.32
CA GLU A 147 -19.04 5.85 -1.18
C GLU A 147 -20.15 6.43 -0.29
N GLY A 148 -19.87 7.58 0.31
CA GLY A 148 -20.65 8.06 1.44
C GLY A 148 -22.08 8.31 0.99
N ASN A 149 -23.04 7.68 1.67
CA ASN A 149 -24.43 8.09 1.59
C ASN A 149 -24.49 9.60 1.90
N ARG A 150 -24.91 10.41 0.92
CA ARG A 150 -24.92 11.89 1.00
C ARG A 150 -25.59 12.40 2.27
N ILE A 151 -26.57 11.65 2.77
CA ILE A 151 -27.34 11.94 3.98
C ILE A 151 -26.45 11.91 5.23
N VAL A 152 -25.53 10.95 5.34
CA VAL A 152 -24.63 10.84 6.50
C VAL A 152 -23.63 12.00 6.56
N ARG A 153 -23.13 12.47 5.41
CA ARG A 153 -22.29 13.68 5.35
C ARG A 153 -23.06 14.96 5.75
N PHE A 154 -24.34 15.03 5.40
CA PHE A 154 -25.20 16.16 5.78
C PHE A 154 -25.42 16.21 7.30
N PHE A 155 -25.71 15.07 7.94
CA PHE A 155 -25.85 15.01 9.39
C PHE A 155 -24.55 15.28 10.15
N TRP A 156 -23.39 14.84 9.63
CA TRP A 156 -22.10 15.08 10.28
C TRP A 156 -21.62 16.53 10.14
N LYS A 157 -22.00 17.24 9.06
CA LYS A 157 -21.82 18.71 8.97
C LYS A 157 -22.83 19.49 9.82
N GLY A 158 -23.96 18.88 10.20
CA GLY A 158 -25.02 19.51 11.00
C GLY A 158 -24.88 19.35 12.51
N ALA A 159 -23.90 18.57 13.00
CA ALA A 159 -23.79 18.19 14.42
C ALA A 159 -22.46 18.62 15.08
N GLY A 160 -22.02 19.86 14.81
CA GLY A 160 -20.89 20.49 15.50
C GLY A 160 -21.10 21.99 15.60
N PHE A 161 -21.72 22.42 16.70
CA PHE A 161 -21.74 23.73 17.35
C PHE A 161 -21.43 24.98 16.49
N ALA A 162 -22.43 25.84 16.36
CA ALA A 162 -22.21 27.25 16.11
C ALA A 162 -21.19 27.82 17.10
N ASP A 163 -20.24 28.59 16.59
CA ASP A 163 -20.01 29.91 17.16
C ASP A 163 -20.00 30.92 16.01
N ASP A 164 -21.06 31.72 15.99
CA ASP A 164 -21.11 32.99 15.28
C ASP A 164 -20.18 33.95 16.02
N SER A 165 -19.25 34.56 15.29
CA SER A 165 -18.89 35.94 15.63
C SER A 165 -18.68 36.71 14.34
N ALA A 166 -19.73 37.46 14.00
CA ALA A 166 -19.63 38.65 13.18
C ALA A 166 -18.72 39.68 13.86
N VAL A 167 -17.67 40.11 13.16
CA VAL A 167 -17.37 41.52 12.82
C VAL A 167 -16.75 41.53 11.43
#